data_AF-A0A9P0FCG4-F1
#
_entry.id   AF-A0A9P0FCG4-F1
#
_cell.length_a   1.000
_cell.length_b   1.000
_cell.length_c   1.000
_cell.angle_alpha   90.00
_cell.angle_beta   90.00
_cell.angle_gamma   90.00
#
_symmetry.space_group_name_H-M   'P 1'
#
loop_
_entity.id
_entity.type
_entity.pdbx_description
1 polymer ?
#
loop_
_entity_poly.entity_id
_entity_poly.type
_entity_poly.pdbx_seq_one_letter_code
_entity_poly.pdbx_strand_id
1 'polypeptide(L)'
;MLVKVGVVGLFVIFGLSDANLLQGNSPRDLQMVHIVMRHGIRTPENTYPNDPHINNTLYPVGWGQLTNAGKLLQYDTGKFLRKRYNDFLGENYWPEQYYCQSTNVDRTKASVELTNAGLWPPSKIQQWGPLDWQPIPVTSLPLEEDNLLHYMVPCEEYERELEKVVKSEEVQKIYRDNEKLIKKLQDLTGKDIKTLADVQDVYSTLQSEKAFNLTLPTWADYFMYKMQYLSDLSFSITSYNDKLRRLKGGPLLKKILNDWKAKKNGTIKPMKRKAFLYGAHDYTIAYLLGALKIFDPQTPGYGVAVLLELSKNQENEFAVQVFFRNDTSLPPYELTIPGCTKICPLEKLVDLTKNVIPGDVKAECKSEDRKYVTNEGGETFKNVTKHNIQVDVKTESKSDKTNYFL
;
A
#
# COMPACT_ATOMS: atom_id res chain seq x y z
N MET A 1 45.16 -66.35 20.76
CA MET A 1 44.34 -66.04 21.95
C MET A 1 43.31 -64.99 21.53
N LEU A 2 42.03 -65.31 21.73
CA LEU A 2 40.80 -64.55 21.42
C LEU A 2 40.35 -64.45 19.95
N VAL A 3 39.54 -65.46 19.60
CA VAL A 3 38.44 -65.47 18.63
C VAL A 3 37.29 -64.56 19.13
N LYS A 4 36.60 -63.85 18.22
CA LYS A 4 35.17 -63.43 18.31
C LYS A 4 34.72 -62.98 16.92
N VAL A 5 34.14 -63.89 16.11
CA VAL A 5 32.70 -64.18 15.95
C VAL A 5 31.95 -63.05 15.25
N GLY A 6 31.57 -63.29 14.00
CA GLY A 6 30.58 -62.48 13.29
C GLY A 6 29.15 -62.87 13.66
N VAL A 7 28.23 -61.92 13.50
CA VAL A 7 26.79 -62.17 13.37
C VAL A 7 26.24 -61.24 12.29
N VAL A 8 25.70 -61.84 11.24
CA VAL A 8 24.83 -61.25 10.23
C VAL A 8 23.42 -61.17 10.84
N GLY A 9 22.74 -60.04 10.69
CA GLY A 9 21.35 -59.86 11.11
C GLY A 9 20.61 -58.90 10.18
N LEU A 10 19.58 -59.42 9.50
CA LEU A 10 18.68 -58.77 8.56
C LEU A 10 17.74 -57.73 9.23
N PHE A 11 17.45 -56.68 8.45
CA PHE A 11 16.25 -55.82 8.34
C PHE A 11 15.13 -55.89 9.39
N VAL A 12 14.75 -54.71 9.91
CA VAL A 12 13.37 -54.19 9.82
C VAL A 12 13.44 -52.69 9.54
N ILE A 13 13.24 -52.28 8.29
CA ILE A 13 12.87 -50.90 7.96
C ILE A 13 11.38 -50.82 8.22
N PHE A 14 10.96 -50.11 9.27
CA PHE A 14 9.58 -49.69 9.40
C PHE A 14 9.29 -48.70 8.27
N GLY A 15 8.59 -49.17 7.25
CA GLY A 15 7.96 -48.31 6.27
C GLY A 15 6.88 -47.49 6.96
N LEU A 16 7.19 -46.24 7.28
CA LEU A 16 6.19 -45.20 7.34
C LEU A 16 6.14 -44.57 5.96
N SER A 17 5.08 -44.93 5.24
CA SER A 17 4.64 -44.29 4.02
C SER A 17 4.19 -42.86 4.32
N ASP A 18 5.13 -41.92 4.38
CA ASP A 18 4.83 -40.51 4.20
C ASP A 18 5.07 -40.15 2.74
N ALA A 19 4.11 -40.57 1.91
CA ALA A 19 3.86 -39.95 0.62
C ALA A 19 3.33 -38.53 0.86
N ASN A 20 4.23 -37.58 1.09
CA ASN A 20 3.94 -36.14 1.07
C ASN A 20 5.20 -35.30 0.77
N LEU A 21 6.01 -35.76 -0.20
CA LEU A 21 7.16 -35.01 -0.73
C LEU A 21 7.07 -34.79 -2.25
N LEU A 22 5.86 -34.58 -2.77
CA LEU A 22 5.63 -34.16 -4.16
C LEU A 22 4.46 -33.16 -4.25
N GLN A 23 4.62 -31.96 -3.70
CA GLN A 23 3.76 -30.84 -4.09
C GLN A 23 4.59 -29.56 -4.13
N GLY A 24 5.12 -29.26 -5.32
CA GLY A 24 5.87 -28.03 -5.52
C GLY A 24 6.48 -27.83 -6.90
N ASN A 25 5.98 -28.45 -7.98
CA ASN A 25 6.54 -28.17 -9.31
C ASN A 25 5.63 -28.49 -10.51
N SER A 26 4.32 -28.69 -10.34
CA SER A 26 3.44 -28.78 -11.51
C SER A 26 3.39 -27.41 -12.18
N PRO A 27 3.62 -27.33 -13.52
CA PRO A 27 3.47 -26.07 -14.25
C PRO A 27 2.11 -25.44 -13.97
N ARG A 28 2.11 -24.13 -13.71
CA ARG A 28 0.91 -23.37 -13.35
C ARG A 28 0.70 -22.23 -14.34
N ASP A 29 -0.52 -22.13 -14.85
CA ASP A 29 -0.92 -21.09 -15.79
C ASP A 29 -1.47 -19.89 -15.01
N LEU A 30 -0.89 -18.71 -15.22
CA LEU A 30 -1.39 -17.47 -14.65
C LEU A 30 -2.80 -17.16 -15.19
N GLN A 31 -3.76 -16.91 -14.29
CA GLN A 31 -5.17 -16.69 -14.61
C GLN A 31 -5.60 -15.25 -14.38
N MET A 32 -5.06 -14.61 -13.33
CA MET A 32 -5.41 -13.24 -12.95
C MET A 32 -4.33 -12.60 -12.09
N VAL A 33 -4.14 -11.29 -12.23
CA VAL A 33 -3.25 -10.49 -11.37
C VAL A 33 -3.98 -9.31 -10.75
N HIS A 34 -3.70 -9.05 -9.48
CA HIS A 34 -4.05 -7.82 -8.80
C HIS A 34 -2.75 -7.13 -8.40
N ILE A 35 -2.61 -5.87 -8.81
CA ILE A 35 -1.43 -5.03 -8.53
C ILE A 35 -1.92 -3.88 -7.67
N VAL A 36 -1.38 -3.75 -6.46
CA VAL A 36 -1.69 -2.65 -5.54
C VAL A 36 -0.41 -1.88 -5.30
N MET A 37 -0.36 -0.62 -5.72
CA MET A 37 0.86 0.19 -5.66
C MET A 37 0.67 1.48 -4.89
N ARG A 38 1.72 1.92 -4.20
CA ARG A 38 1.82 3.27 -3.66
C ARG A 38 2.13 4.25 -4.80
N HIS A 39 1.66 5.49 -4.70
CA HIS A 39 2.12 6.58 -5.57
C HIS A 39 3.65 6.78 -5.54
N GLY A 40 4.17 7.50 -6.54
CA GLY A 40 5.59 7.79 -6.65
C GLY A 40 6.04 8.88 -5.67
N ILE A 41 7.31 9.28 -5.81
CA ILE A 41 7.92 10.35 -5.00
C ILE A 41 7.11 11.64 -5.16
N ARG A 42 6.72 12.22 -4.03
CA ARG A 42 5.95 13.47 -3.97
C ARG A 42 6.69 14.53 -3.15
N THR A 43 6.27 15.77 -3.31
CA THR A 43 6.53 16.82 -2.33
C THR A 43 5.85 16.52 -0.99
N PRO A 44 6.25 17.20 0.10
CA PRO A 44 5.52 17.13 1.38
C PRO A 44 4.04 17.46 1.19
N GLU A 45 3.17 16.72 1.87
CA GLU A 45 1.72 16.95 1.84
C GLU A 45 1.29 17.99 2.88
N ASN A 46 2.01 18.03 3.99
CA ASN A 46 1.88 18.98 5.09
C ASN A 46 3.27 19.21 5.68
N THR A 47 3.35 20.04 6.72
CA THR A 47 4.58 20.28 7.46
C THR A 47 4.32 20.56 8.95
N TYR A 48 5.37 20.88 9.70
CA TYR A 48 5.36 21.20 11.13
C TYR A 48 5.74 22.67 11.41
N PRO A 49 5.31 23.25 12.56
CA PRO A 49 5.45 24.68 12.82
C PRO A 49 6.85 25.29 12.68
N ASN A 50 7.89 24.55 13.06
CA ASN A 50 9.28 25.01 13.01
C ASN A 50 10.02 24.61 11.72
N ASP A 51 9.32 24.09 10.70
CA ASP A 51 9.95 23.75 9.43
C ASP A 51 10.43 25.03 8.71
N PRO A 52 11.73 25.14 8.34
CA PRO A 52 12.21 26.25 7.53
C PRO A 52 11.48 26.41 6.18
N HIS A 53 10.85 25.36 5.67
CA HIS A 53 10.10 25.37 4.40
C HIS A 53 8.60 25.62 4.57
N ILE A 54 8.12 25.99 5.75
CA ILE A 54 6.68 26.20 6.01
C ILE A 54 6.00 27.20 5.06
N ASN A 55 6.75 28.20 4.57
CA ASN A 55 6.25 29.21 3.62
C ASN A 55 6.66 28.91 2.16
N ASN A 56 7.29 27.77 1.88
CA ASN A 56 7.68 27.38 0.54
C ASN A 56 6.44 26.96 -0.26
N THR A 57 6.24 27.54 -1.44
CA THR A 57 5.13 27.15 -2.33
C THR A 57 5.40 25.84 -3.05
N LEU A 58 6.64 25.35 -3.00
CA LEU A 58 7.13 24.18 -3.72
C LEU A 58 6.93 24.31 -5.24
N TYR A 59 6.97 25.56 -5.74
CA TYR A 59 6.79 25.88 -7.14
C TYR A 59 7.80 25.15 -8.04
N PRO A 60 7.39 24.65 -9.22
CA PRO A 60 6.04 24.66 -9.80
C PRO A 60 5.20 23.43 -9.42
N VAL A 61 5.68 22.58 -8.51
CA VAL A 61 5.09 21.27 -8.21
C VAL A 61 3.91 21.40 -7.23
N GLY A 62 4.05 22.24 -6.20
CA GLY A 62 3.04 22.41 -5.15
C GLY A 62 3.08 21.30 -4.08
N TRP A 63 2.27 21.46 -3.03
CA TRP A 63 2.20 20.53 -1.89
C TRP A 63 1.48 19.24 -2.23
N GLY A 64 2.02 18.11 -1.78
CA GLY A 64 1.44 16.78 -1.94
C GLY A 64 1.44 16.23 -3.37
N GLN A 65 2.15 16.89 -4.30
CA GLN A 65 2.12 16.59 -5.73
C GLN A 65 3.31 15.74 -6.18
N LEU A 66 3.11 14.99 -7.26
CA LEU A 66 4.10 14.05 -7.79
C LEU A 66 5.29 14.79 -8.42
N THR A 67 6.52 14.49 -7.98
CA THR A 67 7.75 15.10 -8.53
C THR A 67 8.13 14.47 -9.86
N ASN A 68 9.02 15.09 -10.63
CA ASN A 68 9.52 14.47 -11.88
C ASN A 68 10.24 13.13 -11.63
N ALA A 69 10.98 13.01 -10.51
CA ALA A 69 11.56 11.73 -10.11
C ALA A 69 10.47 10.68 -9.81
N GLY A 70 9.39 11.08 -9.13
CA GLY A 70 8.24 10.22 -8.88
C GLY A 70 7.52 9.81 -10.15
N LYS A 71 7.46 10.69 -11.15
CA LYS A 71 6.86 10.40 -12.45
C LYS A 71 7.64 9.32 -13.21
N LEU A 72 8.96 9.50 -13.31
CA LEU A 72 9.84 8.53 -13.95
C LEU A 72 9.79 7.17 -13.24
N LEU A 73 9.81 7.17 -11.90
CA LEU A 73 9.71 5.96 -11.10
C LEU A 73 8.44 5.16 -11.42
N GLN A 74 7.29 5.82 -11.57
CA GLN A 74 6.04 5.14 -11.91
C GLN A 74 6.01 4.62 -13.35
N TYR A 75 6.55 5.39 -14.30
CA TYR A 75 6.75 4.91 -15.66
C TYR A 75 7.63 3.64 -15.69
N ASP A 76 8.71 3.61 -14.91
CA ASP A 76 9.58 2.46 -14.77
C ASP A 76 8.90 1.26 -14.10
N THR A 77 8.02 1.51 -13.12
CA THR A 77 7.14 0.48 -12.56
C THR A 77 6.22 -0.11 -13.63
N GLY A 78 5.66 0.72 -14.53
CA GLY A 78 4.91 0.26 -15.69
C GLY A 78 5.72 -0.67 -16.60
N LYS A 79 6.94 -0.27 -16.96
CA LYS A 79 7.85 -1.11 -17.78
C LYS A 79 8.22 -2.41 -17.08
N PHE A 80 8.43 -2.39 -15.77
CA PHE A 80 8.67 -3.59 -14.97
C PHE A 80 7.48 -4.55 -15.06
N LEU A 81 6.25 -4.05 -14.87
CA LEU A 81 5.03 -4.85 -14.98
C LEU A 81 4.84 -5.39 -16.41
N ARG A 82 5.16 -4.59 -17.43
CA ARG A 82 5.15 -5.03 -18.83
C ARG A 82 6.10 -6.19 -19.03
N LYS A 83 7.35 -6.08 -18.57
CA LYS A 83 8.34 -7.15 -18.68
C LYS A 83 7.88 -8.42 -17.95
N ARG A 84 7.29 -8.29 -16.76
CA ARG A 84 6.84 -9.44 -15.96
C ARG A 84 5.64 -10.16 -16.56
N TYR A 85 4.68 -9.41 -17.13
CA TYR A 85 3.39 -9.95 -17.54
C TYR A 85 3.16 -9.91 -19.06
N ASN A 86 4.19 -9.64 -19.87
CA ASN A 86 4.07 -9.46 -21.32
C ASN A 86 3.28 -10.58 -21.99
N ASP A 87 3.68 -11.83 -21.74
CA ASP A 87 3.09 -12.99 -22.40
C ASP A 87 1.65 -13.24 -21.94
N PHE A 88 1.37 -12.95 -20.66
CA PHE A 88 0.04 -13.10 -20.07
C PHE A 88 -0.93 -12.01 -20.56
N LEU A 89 -0.49 -10.76 -20.62
CA LEU A 89 -1.30 -9.61 -21.01
C LEU A 89 -1.45 -9.50 -22.53
N GLY A 90 -0.45 -9.96 -23.29
CA GLY A 90 -0.37 -9.83 -24.73
C GLY A 90 0.09 -8.44 -25.18
N GLU A 91 0.28 -8.28 -26.48
CA GLU A 91 0.86 -7.05 -27.04
C GLU A 91 -0.06 -5.84 -26.82
N ASN A 92 -1.34 -6.00 -27.10
CA ASN A 92 -2.33 -4.93 -27.16
C ASN A 92 -3.07 -4.71 -25.84
N TYR A 93 -3.41 -3.47 -25.54
CA TYR A 93 -4.36 -3.12 -24.49
C TYR A 93 -5.79 -3.50 -24.89
N TRP A 94 -6.53 -4.12 -23.96
CA TRP A 94 -7.94 -4.45 -24.12
C TRP A 94 -8.75 -4.01 -22.89
N PRO A 95 -9.76 -3.13 -23.03
CA PRO A 95 -10.61 -2.69 -21.92
C PRO A 95 -11.29 -3.83 -21.15
N GLU A 96 -11.62 -4.95 -21.82
CA GLU A 96 -12.22 -6.11 -21.16
C GLU A 96 -11.22 -6.89 -20.27
N GLN A 97 -9.92 -6.82 -20.58
CA GLN A 97 -8.89 -7.61 -19.91
C GLN A 97 -8.24 -6.88 -18.74
N TYR A 98 -8.23 -5.55 -18.75
CA TYR A 98 -7.51 -4.73 -17.79
C TYR A 98 -8.43 -3.67 -17.16
N TYR A 99 -8.33 -3.50 -15.85
CA TYR A 99 -9.01 -2.45 -15.12
C TYR A 99 -8.05 -1.69 -14.23
N CYS A 100 -8.33 -0.40 -14.14
CA CYS A 100 -7.51 0.54 -13.43
C CYS A 100 -8.37 1.40 -12.50
N GLN A 101 -7.95 1.51 -11.25
CA GLN A 101 -8.56 2.38 -10.25
C GLN A 101 -7.46 3.08 -9.45
N SER A 102 -7.71 4.33 -9.07
CA SER A 102 -6.92 5.07 -8.11
C SER A 102 -7.80 5.63 -7.01
N THR A 103 -7.20 6.03 -5.89
CA THR A 103 -7.85 6.97 -4.97
C THR A 103 -8.07 8.32 -5.67
N ASN A 104 -9.03 9.12 -5.20
CA ASN A 104 -9.28 10.44 -5.79
C ASN A 104 -8.29 11.50 -5.28
N VAL A 105 -6.99 11.24 -5.44
CA VAL A 105 -5.88 12.14 -5.09
C VAL A 105 -4.98 12.32 -6.31
N ASP A 106 -4.57 13.54 -6.63
CA ASP A 106 -3.83 13.85 -7.86
C ASP A 106 -2.55 13.00 -8.03
N ARG A 107 -1.78 12.85 -6.95
CA ARG A 107 -0.55 12.04 -6.96
C ARG A 107 -0.78 10.56 -7.29
N THR A 108 -1.92 9.98 -6.89
CA THR A 108 -2.23 8.56 -7.17
C THR A 108 -2.76 8.40 -8.59
N LYS A 109 -3.61 9.31 -9.07
CA LYS A 109 -4.06 9.35 -10.47
C LYS A 109 -2.90 9.50 -11.44
N ALA A 110 -2.05 10.52 -11.24
CA ALA A 110 -0.88 10.76 -12.08
C ALA A 110 0.10 9.56 -12.06
N SER A 111 0.30 8.94 -10.88
CA SER A 111 1.12 7.73 -10.78
C SER A 111 0.56 6.59 -11.61
N VAL A 112 -0.76 6.36 -11.57
CA VAL A 112 -1.43 5.32 -12.35
C VAL A 112 -1.33 5.57 -13.85
N GLU A 113 -1.53 6.81 -14.30
CA GLU A 113 -1.39 7.17 -15.71
C GLU A 113 0.02 6.88 -16.23
N LEU A 114 1.05 7.18 -15.45
CA LEU A 114 2.44 6.92 -15.80
C LEU A 114 2.80 5.44 -15.78
N THR A 115 2.30 4.70 -14.79
CA THR A 115 2.42 3.23 -14.78
C THR A 115 1.74 2.61 -15.99
N ASN A 116 0.57 3.12 -16.39
CA ASN A 116 -0.11 2.70 -17.61
C ASN A 116 0.69 3.03 -18.88
N ALA A 117 1.33 4.20 -18.94
CA ALA A 117 2.19 4.56 -20.06
C ALA A 117 3.36 3.57 -20.24
N GLY A 118 3.97 3.10 -19.15
CA GLY A 118 5.03 2.09 -19.22
C GLY A 118 4.51 0.66 -19.43
N LEU A 119 3.29 0.36 -18.98
CA LEU A 119 2.67 -0.96 -19.09
C LEU A 119 2.06 -1.23 -20.47
N TRP A 120 1.48 -0.19 -21.08
CA TRP A 120 0.72 -0.24 -22.32
C TRP A 120 1.23 0.76 -23.37
N PRO A 121 2.51 0.68 -23.79
CA PRO A 121 2.93 1.42 -24.97
C PRO A 121 2.06 0.98 -26.17
N PRO A 122 1.59 1.92 -27.02
CA PRO A 122 0.76 1.58 -28.16
C PRO A 122 1.49 0.63 -29.11
N SER A 123 0.86 -0.50 -29.43
CA SER A 123 1.30 -1.32 -30.55
C SER A 123 1.08 -0.58 -31.87
N LYS A 124 1.63 -1.10 -32.97
CA LYS A 124 1.44 -0.50 -34.31
C LYS A 124 -0.03 -0.24 -34.68
N ILE A 125 -0.94 -1.09 -34.22
CA ILE A 125 -2.38 -0.95 -34.50
C ILE A 125 -3.12 -0.04 -33.52
N GLN A 126 -2.54 0.21 -32.33
CA GLN A 126 -3.08 1.11 -31.30
C GLN A 126 -2.38 2.48 -31.28
N GLN A 127 -1.43 2.69 -32.18
CA GLN A 127 -0.82 3.99 -32.40
C GLN A 127 -1.85 4.93 -33.05
N TRP A 128 -2.33 5.88 -32.27
CA TRP A 128 -3.38 6.82 -32.68
C TRP A 128 -2.83 8.17 -33.18
N GLY A 129 -1.54 8.45 -32.92
CA GLY A 129 -0.93 9.74 -33.23
C GLY A 129 0.60 9.74 -33.06
N PRO A 130 1.22 10.93 -33.02
CA PRO A 130 2.67 11.09 -32.94
C PRO A 130 3.24 10.79 -31.55
N LEU A 131 2.38 10.60 -30.54
CA LEU A 131 2.77 10.32 -29.16
C LEU A 131 2.80 8.80 -28.91
N ASP A 132 3.90 8.30 -28.36
CA ASP A 132 4.06 6.91 -27.92
C ASP A 132 3.38 6.67 -26.57
N TRP A 133 2.07 6.91 -26.54
CA TRP A 133 1.19 6.79 -25.38
C TRP A 133 -0.22 6.50 -25.88
N GLN A 134 -1.03 5.80 -25.09
CA GLN A 134 -2.46 5.62 -25.36
C GLN A 134 -3.29 5.86 -24.10
N PRO A 135 -4.52 6.39 -24.22
CA PRO A 135 -5.39 6.65 -23.08
C PRO A 135 -5.88 5.33 -22.47
N ILE A 136 -5.57 5.11 -21.20
CA ILE A 136 -6.09 4.00 -20.39
C ILE A 136 -7.04 4.58 -19.34
N PRO A 137 -8.33 4.18 -19.30
CA PRO A 137 -9.28 4.70 -18.32
C PRO A 137 -8.85 4.39 -16.89
N VAL A 138 -8.82 5.42 -16.03
CA VAL A 138 -8.56 5.33 -14.60
C VAL A 138 -9.82 5.73 -13.85
N THR A 139 -10.38 4.81 -13.09
CA THR A 139 -11.56 5.08 -12.24
C THR A 139 -11.13 5.56 -10.86
N SER A 140 -11.96 6.35 -10.20
CA SER A 140 -11.78 6.74 -8.80
C SER A 140 -13.13 6.97 -8.13
N LEU A 141 -13.21 6.71 -6.83
CA LEU A 141 -14.36 7.11 -6.01
C LEU A 141 -14.05 8.44 -5.32
N PRO A 142 -15.06 9.32 -5.10
CA PRO A 142 -14.89 10.48 -4.21
C PRO A 142 -14.27 10.07 -2.88
N LEU A 143 -13.44 10.91 -2.26
CA LEU A 143 -12.65 10.53 -1.08
C LEU A 143 -13.54 10.14 0.09
N GLU A 144 -14.63 10.88 0.28
CA GLU A 144 -15.67 10.68 1.28
C GLU A 144 -16.51 9.41 1.07
N GLU A 145 -16.40 8.78 -0.10
CA GLU A 145 -17.08 7.53 -0.46
C GLU A 145 -16.10 6.34 -0.59
N ASP A 146 -14.79 6.60 -0.62
CA ASP A 146 -13.78 5.57 -0.84
C ASP A 146 -13.62 4.67 0.39
N ASN A 147 -14.31 3.54 0.35
CA ASN A 147 -14.25 2.46 1.33
C ASN A 147 -13.41 1.25 0.85
N LEU A 148 -12.59 1.43 -0.19
CA LEU A 148 -11.80 0.36 -0.80
C LEU A 148 -10.29 0.61 -0.75
N LEU A 149 -9.81 1.77 -1.21
CA LEU A 149 -8.39 2.04 -1.40
C LEU A 149 -7.81 3.01 -0.38
N HIS A 150 -8.45 4.17 -0.16
CA HIS A 150 -8.02 5.12 0.87
C HIS A 150 -8.66 4.86 2.24
N TYR A 151 -9.90 4.34 2.24
CA TYR A 151 -10.72 4.14 3.44
C TYR A 151 -10.77 5.39 4.35
N MET A 152 -11.26 6.50 3.77
CA MET A 152 -11.49 7.78 4.48
C MET A 152 -12.90 7.89 5.06
N VAL A 153 -13.77 6.92 4.80
CA VAL A 153 -15.10 6.85 5.39
C VAL A 153 -14.99 6.68 6.92
N PRO A 154 -15.63 7.54 7.73
CA PRO A 154 -15.64 7.42 9.18
C PRO A 154 -16.10 6.04 9.64
N CYS A 155 -15.44 5.50 10.67
CA CYS A 155 -15.72 4.16 11.18
C CYS A 155 -15.53 4.15 12.70
N GLU A 156 -16.61 4.38 13.42
CA GLU A 156 -16.62 4.56 14.88
C GLU A 156 -16.07 3.33 15.59
N GLU A 157 -16.44 2.13 15.12
CA GLU A 157 -15.97 0.89 15.75
C GLU A 157 -14.47 0.64 15.51
N TYR A 158 -13.93 1.13 14.39
CA TYR A 158 -12.49 1.09 14.15
C TYR A 158 -11.75 2.06 15.09
N GLU A 159 -12.24 3.29 15.23
CA GLU A 159 -11.65 4.29 16.12
C GLU A 159 -11.65 3.81 17.57
N ARG A 160 -12.79 3.30 18.05
CA ARG A 160 -12.92 2.69 19.38
C ARG A 160 -11.94 1.54 19.59
N GLU A 161 -11.81 0.65 18.61
CA GLU A 161 -10.89 -0.48 18.73
C GLU A 161 -9.42 -0.04 18.71
N LEU A 162 -9.08 0.94 17.87
CA LEU A 162 -7.73 1.51 17.80
C LEU A 162 -7.38 2.20 19.13
N GLU A 163 -8.31 2.92 19.74
CA GLU A 163 -8.12 3.51 21.06
C GLU A 163 -7.80 2.45 22.12
N LYS A 164 -8.45 1.29 22.11
CA LYS A 164 -8.14 0.19 23.04
C LYS A 164 -6.73 -0.34 22.82
N VAL A 165 -6.33 -0.53 21.56
CA VAL A 165 -4.97 -0.97 21.21
C VAL A 165 -3.95 0.06 21.70
N VAL A 166 -4.18 1.35 21.44
CA VAL A 166 -3.29 2.43 21.88
C VAL A 166 -3.19 2.50 23.41
N LYS A 167 -4.29 2.26 24.13
CA LYS A 167 -4.33 2.23 25.61
C LYS A 167 -3.79 0.92 26.22
N SER A 168 -3.45 -0.08 25.41
CA SER A 168 -2.88 -1.35 25.90
C SER A 168 -1.49 -1.14 26.52
N GLU A 169 -1.14 -1.98 27.49
CA GLU A 169 0.15 -1.88 28.18
C GLU A 169 1.34 -2.05 27.23
N GLU A 170 1.23 -2.90 26.21
CA GLU A 170 2.26 -3.08 25.18
C GLU A 170 2.55 -1.76 24.43
N VAL A 171 1.49 -1.08 23.97
CA VAL A 171 1.64 0.17 23.22
C VAL A 171 2.03 1.32 24.14
N GLN A 172 1.48 1.39 25.36
CA GLN A 172 1.87 2.39 26.34
C GLN A 172 3.33 2.25 26.77
N LYS A 173 3.88 1.03 26.81
CA LYS A 173 5.31 0.80 27.04
C LYS A 173 6.16 1.40 25.93
N ILE A 174 5.75 1.28 24.66
CA ILE A 174 6.47 1.92 23.53
C ILE A 174 6.54 3.44 23.73
N TYR A 175 5.45 4.08 24.14
CA TYR A 175 5.44 5.52 24.42
C TYR A 175 6.38 5.88 25.59
N ARG A 176 6.32 5.14 26.71
CA ARG A 176 7.22 5.38 27.87
C ARG A 176 8.69 5.22 27.51
N ASP A 177 9.03 4.16 26.78
CA ASP A 177 10.41 3.88 26.38
C ASP A 177 10.98 4.96 25.43
N ASN A 178 10.10 5.69 24.72
CA ASN A 178 10.47 6.71 23.75
C ASN A 178 10.11 8.15 24.16
N GLU A 179 9.70 8.37 25.41
CA GLU A 179 9.25 9.68 25.91
C GLU A 179 10.27 10.79 25.64
N LYS A 180 11.57 10.52 25.86
CA LYS A 180 12.65 11.48 25.60
C LYS A 180 12.77 11.86 24.13
N LEU A 181 12.61 10.89 23.23
CA LEU A 181 12.63 11.14 21.80
C LEU A 181 11.43 11.97 21.39
N ILE A 182 10.22 11.58 21.83
CA ILE A 182 8.97 12.29 21.53
C ILE A 182 9.06 13.74 22.01
N LYS A 183 9.46 13.97 23.27
CA LYS A 183 9.64 15.33 23.80
C LYS A 183 10.63 16.13 22.97
N LYS A 184 11.76 15.53 22.60
CA LYS A 184 12.76 16.20 21.78
C LYS A 184 12.23 16.56 20.39
N LEU A 185 11.41 15.71 19.77
CA LEU A 185 10.78 16.00 18.50
C LEU A 185 9.77 17.15 18.62
N GLN A 186 9.01 17.23 19.71
CA GLN A 186 8.12 18.38 19.96
C GLN A 186 8.92 19.69 20.06
N ASP A 187 10.03 19.69 20.80
CA ASP A 187 10.89 20.88 20.92
C ASP A 187 11.47 21.31 19.56
N LEU A 188 11.87 20.35 18.73
CA LEU A 188 12.49 20.61 17.42
C LEU A 188 11.46 21.09 16.38
N THR A 189 10.29 20.45 16.36
CA THR A 189 9.29 20.64 15.31
C THR A 189 8.22 21.68 15.66
N GLY A 190 8.01 21.95 16.96
CA GLY A 190 6.89 22.73 17.45
C GLY A 190 5.54 22.01 17.35
N LYS A 191 5.51 20.76 16.84
CA LYS A 191 4.29 19.95 16.73
C LYS A 191 4.00 19.27 18.07
N ASP A 192 2.72 19.23 18.44
CA ASP A 192 2.23 18.42 19.56
C ASP A 192 2.17 16.94 19.12
N ILE A 193 3.08 16.11 19.65
CA ILE A 193 3.26 14.72 19.22
C ILE A 193 2.63 13.82 20.27
N LYS A 194 1.41 13.36 19.98
CA LYS A 194 0.60 12.54 20.88
C LYS A 194 0.56 11.07 20.49
N THR A 195 0.79 10.79 19.21
CA THR A 195 0.63 9.46 18.62
C THR A 195 1.83 9.05 17.79
N LEU A 196 1.98 7.75 17.52
CA LEU A 196 2.99 7.29 16.55
C LEU A 196 2.70 7.80 15.13
N ALA A 197 1.45 8.12 14.80
CA ALA A 197 1.11 8.76 13.52
C ALA A 197 1.69 10.19 13.44
N ASP A 198 1.71 10.95 14.54
CA ASP A 198 2.34 12.27 14.56
C ASP A 198 3.86 12.20 14.31
N VAL A 199 4.51 11.16 14.83
CA VAL A 199 5.94 10.87 14.54
C VAL A 199 6.12 10.51 13.07
N GLN A 200 5.25 9.66 12.53
CA GLN A 200 5.28 9.26 11.12
C GLN A 200 5.06 10.47 10.19
N ASP A 201 4.19 11.40 10.54
CA ASP A 201 3.96 12.63 9.76
C ASP A 201 5.24 13.47 9.65
N VAL A 202 5.95 13.67 10.77
CA VAL A 202 7.23 14.41 10.78
C VAL A 202 8.26 13.67 9.94
N TYR A 203 8.38 12.34 10.12
CA TYR A 203 9.29 11.51 9.34
C TYR A 203 8.99 11.57 7.83
N SER A 204 7.72 11.47 7.46
CA SER A 204 7.22 11.53 6.08
C SER A 204 7.49 12.90 5.45
N THR A 205 7.27 13.98 6.19
CA THR A 205 7.58 15.36 5.79
C THR A 205 9.05 15.48 5.42
N LEU A 206 9.96 15.18 6.36
CA LEU A 206 11.41 15.24 6.16
C LEU A 206 11.87 14.31 5.02
N GLN A 207 11.28 13.12 4.91
CA GLN A 207 11.58 12.19 3.81
C GLN A 207 11.21 12.81 2.45
N SER A 208 10.05 13.44 2.34
CA SER A 208 9.63 14.11 1.10
C SER A 208 10.41 15.38 0.79
N GLU A 209 10.78 16.18 1.79
CA GLU A 209 11.69 17.32 1.62
C GLU A 209 13.05 16.87 1.08
N LYS A 210 13.63 15.83 1.68
CA LYS A 210 14.89 15.23 1.23
C LYS A 210 14.79 14.73 -0.21
N ALA A 211 13.72 14.00 -0.53
CA ALA A 211 13.48 13.48 -1.86
C ALA A 211 13.20 14.58 -2.91
N PHE A 212 12.76 15.76 -2.46
CA PHE A 212 12.59 16.95 -3.29
C PHE A 212 13.83 17.87 -3.30
N ASN A 213 14.96 17.41 -2.74
CA ASN A 213 16.23 18.14 -2.65
C ASN A 213 16.14 19.46 -1.88
N LEU A 214 15.23 19.57 -0.91
CA LEU A 214 15.24 20.69 0.03
C LEU A 214 16.33 20.48 1.09
N THR A 215 16.92 21.59 1.52
CA THR A 215 17.90 21.56 2.62
C THR A 215 17.17 21.28 3.93
N LEU A 216 17.45 20.13 4.53
CA LEU A 216 16.86 19.77 5.83
C LEU A 216 17.50 20.54 6.98
N PRO A 217 16.80 20.73 8.10
CA PRO A 217 17.40 21.18 9.35
C PRO A 217 18.57 20.29 9.78
N THR A 218 19.58 20.86 10.44
CA THR A 218 20.81 20.13 10.85
C THR A 218 20.57 18.94 11.77
N TRP A 219 19.43 18.90 12.46
CA TRP A 219 19.02 17.80 13.33
C TRP A 219 18.33 16.66 12.57
N ALA A 220 17.83 16.91 11.35
CA ALA A 220 16.89 16.02 10.67
C ALA A 220 17.46 14.62 10.44
N ASP A 221 18.64 14.48 9.84
CA ASP A 221 19.20 13.16 9.52
C ASP A 221 19.38 12.28 10.78
N TYR A 222 19.85 12.88 11.88
CA TYR A 222 20.01 12.16 13.16
C TYR A 222 18.67 11.66 13.70
N PHE A 223 17.65 12.52 13.70
CA PHE A 223 16.34 12.16 14.26
C PHE A 223 15.48 11.33 13.31
N MET A 224 15.66 11.43 11.99
CA MET A 224 15.00 10.53 11.03
C MET A 224 15.37 9.07 11.32
N TYR A 225 16.65 8.78 11.56
CA TYR A 225 17.08 7.44 11.97
C TYR A 225 16.42 6.99 13.29
N LYS A 226 16.28 7.91 14.26
CA LYS A 226 15.63 7.61 15.55
C LYS A 226 14.12 7.43 15.45
N MET A 227 13.47 8.13 14.52
CA MET A 227 12.02 8.08 14.29
C MET A 227 11.59 6.85 13.50
N GLN A 228 12.50 6.22 12.75
CA GLN A 228 12.17 5.14 11.82
C GLN A 228 11.35 4.02 12.47
N TYR A 229 11.82 3.49 13.61
CA TYR A 229 11.11 2.42 14.32
C TYR A 229 9.67 2.80 14.72
N LEU A 230 9.47 4.01 15.26
CA LEU A 230 8.14 4.49 15.64
C LEU A 230 7.25 4.75 14.42
N SER A 231 7.85 5.23 13.33
CA SER A 231 7.16 5.46 12.06
C SER A 231 6.70 4.14 11.43
N ASP A 232 7.55 3.12 11.44
CA ASP A 232 7.25 1.78 10.95
C ASP A 232 6.13 1.12 11.79
N LEU A 233 6.20 1.26 13.11
CA LEU A 233 5.15 0.78 14.02
C LEU A 233 3.81 1.48 13.83
N SER A 234 3.79 2.74 13.40
CA SER A 234 2.54 3.48 13.17
C SER A 234 1.63 2.76 12.16
N PHE A 235 2.20 2.13 11.13
CA PHE A 235 1.46 1.31 10.16
C PHE A 235 0.94 0.03 10.80
N SER A 236 1.77 -0.66 11.60
CA SER A 236 1.41 -1.92 12.26
C SER A 236 0.29 -1.75 13.28
N ILE A 237 0.32 -0.69 14.09
CA ILE A 237 -0.71 -0.42 15.11
C ILE A 237 -2.09 -0.27 14.49
N THR A 238 -2.19 0.38 13.33
CA THR A 238 -3.47 0.57 12.62
C THR A 238 -4.06 -0.72 12.04
N SER A 239 -3.32 -1.83 12.10
CA SER A 239 -3.77 -3.17 11.70
C SER A 239 -3.40 -4.24 12.72
N TYR A 240 -3.30 -3.86 14.00
CA TYR A 240 -2.72 -4.67 15.07
C TYR A 240 -3.45 -6.00 15.30
N ASN A 241 -4.79 -5.97 15.31
CA ASN A 241 -5.62 -7.16 15.54
C ASN A 241 -6.60 -7.43 14.38
N ASP A 242 -7.25 -8.60 14.40
CA ASP A 242 -8.15 -9.03 13.32
C ASP A 242 -9.35 -8.08 13.13
N LYS A 243 -9.79 -7.37 14.18
CA LYS A 243 -10.89 -6.41 14.09
C LYS A 243 -10.49 -5.14 13.34
N LEU A 244 -9.31 -4.59 13.62
CA LEU A 244 -8.77 -3.45 12.84
C LEU A 244 -8.51 -3.86 11.39
N ARG A 245 -7.92 -5.04 11.16
CA ARG A 245 -7.70 -5.59 9.82
C ARG A 245 -9.02 -5.74 9.05
N ARG A 246 -10.05 -6.25 9.71
CA ARG A 246 -11.40 -6.44 9.15
C ARG A 246 -12.04 -5.15 8.67
N LEU A 247 -11.84 -4.05 9.40
CA LEU A 247 -12.45 -2.75 9.12
C LEU A 247 -11.62 -1.85 8.18
N LYS A 248 -10.35 -2.18 7.89
CA LYS A 248 -9.51 -1.42 6.94
C LYS A 248 -9.04 -2.24 5.74
N GLY A 249 -8.13 -3.20 5.94
CA GLY A 249 -7.57 -4.01 4.84
C GLY A 249 -8.52 -5.08 4.30
N GLY A 250 -9.44 -5.55 5.15
CA GLY A 250 -10.46 -6.55 4.85
C GLY A 250 -11.32 -6.25 3.62
N PRO A 251 -11.87 -5.05 3.43
CA PRO A 251 -12.62 -4.66 2.23
C PRO A 251 -11.88 -4.91 0.91
N LEU A 252 -10.62 -4.47 0.80
CA LEU A 252 -9.82 -4.69 -0.40
C LEU A 252 -9.51 -6.17 -0.60
N LEU A 253 -9.12 -6.87 0.46
CA LEU A 253 -8.87 -8.31 0.41
C LEU A 253 -10.13 -9.08 0.01
N LYS A 254 -11.31 -8.72 0.54
CA LYS A 254 -12.61 -9.29 0.17
C LYS A 254 -12.87 -9.12 -1.31
N LYS A 255 -12.63 -7.93 -1.86
CA LYS A 255 -12.77 -7.67 -3.29
C LYS A 255 -11.89 -8.65 -4.08
N ILE A 256 -10.59 -8.72 -3.76
CA ILE A 256 -9.62 -9.57 -4.45
C ILE A 256 -10.05 -11.06 -4.40
N LEU A 257 -10.44 -11.57 -3.22
CA LEU A 257 -10.92 -12.94 -3.06
C LEU A 257 -12.19 -13.21 -3.88
N ASN A 258 -13.12 -12.24 -3.94
CA ASN A 258 -14.33 -12.37 -4.74
C ASN A 258 -14.03 -12.40 -6.24
N ASP A 259 -13.08 -11.58 -6.72
CA ASP A 259 -12.64 -11.62 -8.11
C ASP A 259 -12.04 -13.00 -8.46
N TRP A 260 -11.21 -13.56 -7.58
CA TRP A 260 -10.63 -14.89 -7.80
C TRP A 260 -11.67 -16.01 -7.76
N LYS A 261 -12.61 -15.96 -6.82
CA LYS A 261 -13.75 -16.91 -6.79
C LYS A 261 -14.59 -16.80 -8.06
N ALA A 262 -14.87 -15.58 -8.52
CA ALA A 262 -15.61 -15.37 -9.76
C ALA A 262 -14.82 -15.84 -10.99
N LYS A 263 -13.49 -15.66 -11.00
CA LYS A 263 -12.61 -16.18 -12.06
C LYS A 263 -12.60 -17.70 -12.09
N LYS A 264 -12.44 -18.35 -10.92
CA LYS A 264 -12.52 -19.81 -10.76
C LYS A 264 -13.85 -20.37 -11.25
N ASN A 265 -14.95 -19.71 -10.89
CA ASN A 265 -16.30 -20.18 -11.21
C ASN A 265 -16.79 -19.75 -12.61
N GLY A 266 -15.98 -19.02 -13.39
CA GLY A 266 -16.39 -18.54 -14.71
C GLY A 266 -17.51 -17.50 -14.67
N THR A 267 -17.62 -16.71 -13.61
CA THR A 267 -18.67 -15.70 -13.42
C THR A 267 -18.14 -14.26 -13.36
N ILE A 268 -16.82 -14.07 -13.48
CA ILE A 268 -16.20 -12.74 -13.46
C ILE A 268 -16.69 -11.88 -14.63
N LYS A 269 -16.92 -10.59 -14.37
CA LYS A 269 -17.33 -9.63 -15.40
C LYS A 269 -16.31 -8.49 -15.50
N PRO A 270 -15.77 -8.20 -16.70
CA PRO A 270 -15.90 -8.97 -17.95
C PRO A 270 -15.24 -10.37 -17.87
N MET A 271 -15.73 -11.33 -18.66
CA MET A 271 -15.21 -12.72 -18.65
C MET A 271 -13.71 -12.80 -18.99
N LYS A 272 -13.23 -11.90 -19.84
CA LYS A 272 -11.82 -11.83 -20.24
C LYS A 272 -10.93 -11.09 -19.24
N ARG A 273 -11.44 -10.66 -18.09
CA ARG A 273 -10.65 -9.92 -17.10
C ARG A 273 -9.42 -10.75 -16.69
N LYS A 274 -8.25 -10.12 -16.85
CA LYS A 274 -6.93 -10.67 -16.52
C LYS A 274 -6.25 -9.89 -15.41
N ALA A 275 -6.41 -8.57 -15.37
CA ALA A 275 -5.61 -7.74 -14.49
C ALA A 275 -6.42 -6.58 -13.87
N PHE A 276 -6.06 -6.27 -12.63
CA PHE A 276 -6.50 -5.08 -11.90
C PHE A 276 -5.27 -4.31 -11.41
N LEU A 277 -5.20 -3.01 -11.67
CA LEU A 277 -4.23 -2.10 -11.07
C LEU A 277 -4.95 -1.13 -10.13
N TYR A 278 -4.46 -1.03 -8.90
CA TYR A 278 -4.93 -0.11 -7.88
C TYR A 278 -3.79 0.83 -7.48
N GLY A 279 -3.93 2.13 -7.75
CA GLY A 279 -3.02 3.17 -7.29
C GLY A 279 -3.51 3.83 -6.01
N ALA A 280 -2.72 3.73 -4.94
CA ALA A 280 -3.14 4.17 -3.62
C ALA A 280 -1.95 4.65 -2.76
N HIS A 281 -1.99 4.39 -1.46
CA HIS A 281 -1.11 4.97 -0.45
C HIS A 281 -0.28 3.89 0.26
N ASP A 282 0.71 4.32 1.03
CA ASP A 282 1.48 3.48 1.96
C ASP A 282 0.56 2.73 2.93
N TYR A 283 -0.41 3.42 3.54
CA TYR A 283 -1.40 2.78 4.41
C TYR A 283 -2.19 1.68 3.69
N THR A 284 -2.53 1.85 2.41
CA THR A 284 -3.22 0.80 1.63
C THR A 284 -2.37 -0.47 1.53
N ILE A 285 -1.05 -0.32 1.32
CA ILE A 285 -0.10 -1.45 1.29
C ILE A 285 -0.05 -2.13 2.65
N ALA A 286 0.12 -1.35 3.73
CA ALA A 286 0.17 -1.88 5.09
C ALA A 286 -1.12 -2.59 5.48
N TYR A 287 -2.29 -2.02 5.16
CA TYR A 287 -3.59 -2.62 5.45
C TYR A 287 -3.81 -3.93 4.70
N LEU A 288 -3.47 -3.99 3.41
CA LEU A 288 -3.64 -5.21 2.62
C LEU A 288 -2.73 -6.33 3.11
N LEU A 289 -1.43 -6.04 3.30
CA LEU A 289 -0.48 -7.02 3.82
C LEU A 289 -0.79 -7.41 5.27
N GLY A 290 -1.29 -6.47 6.07
CA GLY A 290 -1.74 -6.70 7.44
C GLY A 290 -2.95 -7.62 7.51
N ALA A 291 -3.94 -7.45 6.63
CA ALA A 291 -5.08 -8.36 6.50
C ALA A 291 -4.66 -9.78 6.09
N LEU A 292 -3.62 -9.90 5.26
CA LEU A 292 -3.00 -11.18 4.90
C LEU A 292 -2.05 -11.73 5.98
N LYS A 293 -1.81 -10.99 7.07
CA LYS A 293 -0.87 -11.31 8.16
C LYS A 293 0.56 -11.54 7.69
N ILE A 294 0.99 -10.78 6.67
CA ILE A 294 2.32 -10.83 6.05
C ILE A 294 2.99 -9.45 5.96
N PHE A 295 2.46 -8.46 6.68
CA PHE A 295 3.11 -7.16 6.80
C PHE A 295 4.23 -7.25 7.83
N ASP A 296 5.46 -7.06 7.36
CA ASP A 296 6.62 -6.82 8.23
C ASP A 296 6.69 -5.31 8.53
N PRO A 297 6.75 -4.87 9.81
CA PRO A 297 6.74 -3.47 10.18
C PRO A 297 7.79 -2.65 9.43
N GLN A 298 7.32 -1.78 8.55
CA GLN A 298 8.15 -0.88 7.74
C GLN A 298 7.32 0.29 7.24
N THR A 299 7.96 1.42 6.96
CA THR A 299 7.37 2.50 6.18
C THR A 299 7.43 2.12 4.70
N PRO A 300 6.30 1.84 4.03
CA PRO A 300 6.32 1.42 2.62
C PRO A 300 6.94 2.51 1.75
N GLY A 301 8.03 2.20 1.02
CA GLY A 301 8.73 3.15 0.15
C GLY A 301 7.89 3.69 -1.02
N TYR A 302 8.36 4.70 -1.74
CA TYR A 302 7.64 5.23 -2.91
C TYR A 302 7.58 4.22 -4.05
N GLY A 303 6.42 4.13 -4.72
CA GLY A 303 6.19 3.23 -5.87
C GLY A 303 6.39 1.74 -5.61
N VAL A 304 6.39 1.32 -4.33
CA VAL A 304 6.30 -0.09 -3.99
C VAL A 304 4.98 -0.68 -4.46
N ALA A 305 4.99 -1.99 -4.74
CA ALA A 305 3.81 -2.69 -5.25
C ALA A 305 3.67 -4.08 -4.64
N VAL A 306 2.45 -4.45 -4.28
CA VAL A 306 2.04 -5.82 -3.96
C VAL A 306 1.46 -6.44 -5.22
N LEU A 307 2.01 -7.56 -5.64
CA LEU A 307 1.57 -8.34 -6.79
C LEU A 307 0.92 -9.62 -6.26
N LEU A 308 -0.37 -9.80 -6.51
CA LEU A 308 -1.09 -11.01 -6.14
C LEU A 308 -1.48 -11.76 -7.41
N GLU A 309 -0.96 -12.98 -7.54
CA GLU A 309 -1.03 -13.78 -8.76
C GLU A 309 -1.86 -15.03 -8.50
N LEU A 310 -3.00 -15.14 -9.19
CA LEU A 310 -3.84 -16.34 -9.18
C LEU A 310 -3.44 -17.22 -10.36
N SER A 311 -3.05 -18.46 -10.09
CA SER A 311 -2.68 -19.44 -11.11
C SER A 311 -3.47 -20.75 -10.94
N LYS A 312 -3.55 -21.56 -11.99
CA LYS A 312 -4.14 -22.90 -11.96
C LYS A 312 -3.13 -23.95 -12.44
N ASN A 313 -3.16 -25.15 -11.88
CA ASN A 313 -2.39 -26.29 -12.39
C ASN A 313 -3.22 -27.09 -13.42
N GLN A 314 -2.64 -28.18 -13.94
CA GLN A 314 -3.29 -29.09 -14.90
C GLN A 314 -4.53 -29.80 -14.34
N GLU A 315 -4.65 -29.89 -13.01
CA GLU A 315 -5.78 -30.47 -12.28
C GLU A 315 -6.91 -29.45 -12.03
N ASN A 316 -6.79 -28.23 -12.58
CA ASN A 316 -7.69 -27.08 -12.35
C ASN A 316 -7.73 -26.61 -10.89
N GLU A 317 -6.68 -26.84 -10.12
CA GLU A 317 -6.54 -26.34 -8.76
C GLU A 317 -5.94 -24.92 -8.74
N PHE A 318 -6.68 -23.99 -8.15
CA PHE A 318 -6.30 -22.60 -8.07
C PHE A 318 -5.43 -22.32 -6.84
N ALA A 319 -4.36 -21.57 -7.03
CA ALA A 319 -3.50 -21.10 -5.94
C ALA A 319 -3.04 -19.67 -6.17
N VAL A 320 -2.61 -19.04 -5.08
CA VAL A 320 -2.20 -17.64 -5.03
C VAL A 320 -0.74 -17.56 -4.61
N GLN A 321 0.02 -16.74 -5.32
CA GLN A 321 1.34 -16.27 -4.90
C GLN A 321 1.27 -14.77 -4.63
N VAL A 322 2.01 -14.32 -3.62
CA VAL A 322 2.07 -12.91 -3.24
C VAL A 322 3.52 -12.45 -3.32
N PHE A 323 3.76 -11.38 -4.06
CA PHE A 323 5.06 -10.74 -4.17
C PHE A 323 4.98 -9.30 -3.67
N PHE A 324 6.00 -8.85 -2.96
CA PHE A 324 6.13 -7.46 -2.56
C PHE A 324 7.42 -6.87 -3.14
N ARG A 325 7.25 -5.94 -4.08
CA ARG A 325 8.33 -5.11 -4.60
C ARG A 325 8.48 -3.89 -3.70
N ASN A 326 9.16 -4.08 -2.58
CA ASN A 326 9.40 -3.04 -1.57
C ASN A 326 10.57 -2.10 -1.92
N ASP A 327 11.39 -2.47 -2.91
CA ASP A 327 12.42 -1.64 -3.53
C ASP A 327 12.29 -1.73 -5.05
N THR A 328 12.21 -0.59 -5.72
CA THR A 328 12.07 -0.55 -7.18
C THR A 328 13.33 -0.99 -7.95
N SER A 329 14.49 -0.98 -7.30
CA SER A 329 15.76 -1.42 -7.88
C SER A 329 15.98 -2.93 -7.79
N LEU A 330 15.16 -3.63 -7.00
CA LEU A 330 15.30 -5.07 -6.74
C LEU A 330 14.13 -5.88 -7.32
N PRO A 331 14.33 -7.19 -7.58
CA PRO A 331 13.23 -8.10 -7.86
C PRO A 331 12.22 -8.15 -6.69
N PRO A 332 10.92 -8.39 -6.96
CA PRO A 332 9.93 -8.56 -5.90
C PRO A 332 10.25 -9.74 -4.97
N TYR A 333 10.06 -9.54 -3.67
CA TYR A 333 10.19 -10.58 -2.67
C TYR A 333 8.93 -11.45 -2.65
N GLU A 334 9.08 -12.76 -2.79
CA GLU A 334 7.96 -13.67 -2.63
C GLU A 334 7.62 -13.84 -1.15
N LEU A 335 6.38 -13.53 -0.77
CA LEU A 335 5.90 -13.61 0.61
C LEU A 335 5.19 -14.95 0.88
N THR A 336 5.19 -15.39 2.13
CA THR A 336 4.48 -16.60 2.56
C THR A 336 3.34 -16.21 3.48
N ILE A 337 2.11 -16.55 3.12
CA ILE A 337 0.95 -16.40 4.01
C ILE A 337 1.08 -17.41 5.16
N PRO A 338 0.94 -17.00 6.44
CA PRO A 338 1.02 -17.92 7.56
C PRO A 338 0.06 -19.09 7.42
N GLY A 339 0.57 -20.31 7.57
CA GLY A 339 -0.19 -21.55 7.35
C GLY A 339 -0.22 -22.02 5.89
N CYS A 340 0.41 -21.33 4.95
CA CYS A 340 0.60 -21.75 3.56
C CYS A 340 2.08 -21.96 3.22
N THR A 341 2.36 -22.61 2.09
CA THR A 341 3.65 -22.49 1.39
C THR A 341 3.63 -21.22 0.52
N LYS A 342 4.67 -20.97 -0.28
CA LYS A 342 4.71 -19.85 -1.23
C LYS A 342 3.53 -19.86 -2.23
N ILE A 343 3.05 -21.05 -2.57
CA ILE A 343 1.89 -21.28 -3.43
C ILE A 343 0.72 -21.67 -2.52
N CYS A 344 -0.15 -20.71 -2.20
CA CYS A 344 -1.24 -20.90 -1.25
C CYS A 344 -2.54 -21.30 -1.97
N PRO A 345 -3.10 -22.51 -1.75
CA PRO A 345 -4.38 -22.89 -2.37
C PRO A 345 -5.47 -21.86 -2.08
N LEU A 346 -6.29 -21.51 -3.08
CA LEU A 346 -7.26 -20.42 -2.96
C LEU A 346 -8.26 -20.66 -1.82
N GLU A 347 -8.72 -21.89 -1.66
CA GLU A 347 -9.67 -22.31 -0.64
C GLU A 347 -9.06 -22.16 0.75
N LYS A 348 -7.79 -22.57 0.89
CA LYS A 348 -7.03 -22.43 2.14
C LYS A 348 -6.84 -20.96 2.50
N LEU A 349 -6.54 -20.10 1.52
CA LEU A 349 -6.43 -18.66 1.75
C LEU A 349 -7.75 -18.04 2.22
N VAL A 350 -8.87 -18.46 1.63
CA VAL A 350 -10.22 -18.03 2.05
C VAL A 350 -10.46 -18.40 3.51
N ASP A 351 -10.09 -19.62 3.91
CA ASP A 351 -10.27 -20.07 5.30
C ASP A 351 -9.35 -19.34 6.28
N LEU A 352 -8.08 -19.11 5.91
CA LEU A 352 -7.09 -18.41 6.74
C LEU A 352 -7.47 -16.94 6.97
N THR A 353 -8.16 -16.33 6.01
CA THR A 353 -8.51 -14.89 6.06
C THR A 353 -9.93 -14.62 6.53
N LYS A 354 -10.77 -15.65 6.76
CA LYS A 354 -12.21 -15.50 7.07
C LYS A 354 -12.53 -14.49 8.18
N ASN A 355 -11.69 -14.40 9.22
CA ASN A 355 -11.90 -13.50 10.35
C ASN A 355 -11.73 -12.01 9.98
N VAL A 356 -10.92 -11.72 8.96
CA VAL A 356 -10.65 -10.35 8.51
C VAL A 356 -11.49 -9.94 7.30
N ILE A 357 -12.42 -10.78 6.84
CA ILE A 357 -13.29 -10.46 5.70
C ILE A 357 -14.64 -9.91 6.21
N PRO A 358 -14.92 -8.61 6.05
CA PRO A 358 -16.16 -8.00 6.51
C PRO A 358 -17.38 -8.53 5.74
N GLY A 359 -18.54 -8.61 6.41
CA GLY A 359 -19.85 -8.87 5.81
C GLY A 359 -20.38 -7.60 5.15
N ASP A 360 -20.94 -6.69 5.96
CA ASP A 360 -21.28 -5.33 5.57
C ASP A 360 -20.44 -4.36 6.39
N VAL A 361 -19.42 -3.80 5.75
CA VAL A 361 -18.49 -2.85 6.35
C VAL A 361 -19.20 -1.63 6.94
N LYS A 362 -20.23 -1.10 6.27
CA LYS A 362 -20.93 0.10 6.75
C LYS A 362 -21.73 -0.21 8.02
N ALA A 363 -22.31 -1.41 8.11
CA ALA A 363 -23.00 -1.86 9.31
C ALA A 363 -22.00 -2.15 10.45
N GLU A 364 -20.89 -2.81 10.14
CA GLU A 364 -19.83 -3.16 11.10
C GLU A 364 -19.03 -1.95 11.61
N CYS A 365 -19.07 -0.81 10.91
CA CYS A 365 -18.46 0.44 11.36
C CYS A 365 -19.26 1.22 12.40
N LYS A 366 -20.55 0.90 12.59
CA LYS A 366 -21.36 1.53 13.65
C LYS A 366 -20.90 1.01 15.00
N SER A 367 -20.68 1.89 15.97
CA SER A 367 -20.21 1.41 17.27
C SER A 367 -21.26 0.56 17.97
N GLU A 368 -20.80 -0.52 18.62
CA GLU A 368 -21.63 -1.32 19.52
C GLU A 368 -22.03 -0.54 20.79
N ASP A 369 -21.23 0.48 21.16
CA ASP A 369 -21.53 1.39 22.25
C ASP A 369 -22.32 2.60 21.73
N ARG A 370 -23.63 2.63 22.00
CA ARG A 370 -24.52 3.71 21.58
C ARG A 370 -24.18 5.08 22.20
N LYS A 371 -23.27 5.14 23.19
CA LYS A 371 -22.79 6.38 23.81
C LYS A 371 -21.45 6.84 23.26
N TYR A 372 -20.78 6.02 22.43
CA TYR A 372 -19.55 6.43 21.77
C TYR A 372 -19.90 7.44 20.68
N VAL A 373 -19.67 8.71 20.97
CA VAL A 373 -19.66 9.76 19.97
C VAL A 373 -18.22 9.87 19.51
N THR A 374 -17.97 9.71 18.21
CA THR A 374 -16.67 10.04 17.65
C THR A 374 -16.35 11.47 18.06
N ASN A 375 -15.22 11.67 18.74
CA ASN A 375 -14.74 13.03 18.90
C ASN A 375 -14.65 13.61 17.48
N GLU A 376 -15.09 14.86 17.26
CA GLU A 376 -14.89 15.52 15.97
C GLU A 376 -13.40 15.50 15.52
N GLY A 377 -12.50 15.16 16.44
CA GLY A 377 -11.10 14.76 16.33
C GLY A 377 -10.76 13.45 15.61
N GLY A 378 -11.45 13.10 14.52
CA GLY A 378 -10.79 12.47 13.36
C GLY A 378 -9.82 13.44 12.66
N GLU A 379 -9.17 14.33 13.43
CA GLU A 379 -8.37 15.45 12.98
C GLU A 379 -7.05 15.00 12.36
N THR A 380 -6.57 13.79 12.66
CA THR A 380 -5.40 13.21 11.98
C THR A 380 -5.65 12.90 10.51
N PHE A 381 -6.90 12.66 10.08
CA PHE A 381 -7.23 12.47 8.66
C PHE A 381 -8.05 13.61 8.05
N LYS A 382 -8.83 14.36 8.85
CA LYS A 382 -9.55 15.57 8.38
C LYS A 382 -8.62 16.78 8.14
N ASN A 383 -7.51 16.90 8.86
CA ASN A 383 -6.59 18.03 8.64
C ASN A 383 -5.68 17.84 7.41
N VAL A 384 -5.58 16.62 6.87
CA VAL A 384 -4.85 16.34 5.62
C VAL A 384 -5.51 17.04 4.42
N THR A 385 -6.81 17.35 4.47
CA THR A 385 -7.53 18.06 3.40
C THR A 385 -8.02 19.46 3.76
N LYS A 386 -7.97 19.87 5.05
CA LYS A 386 -8.44 21.20 5.50
C LYS A 386 -7.36 22.24 5.76
N HIS A 387 -6.08 21.89 5.76
CA HIS A 387 -5.01 22.90 5.80
C HIS A 387 -4.61 23.34 4.38
N ASN A 388 -5.56 23.94 3.65
CA ASN A 388 -5.19 25.15 2.95
C ASN A 388 -4.94 26.18 4.05
N ILE A 389 -3.70 26.31 4.50
CA ILE A 389 -3.27 27.57 5.09
C ILE A 389 -3.61 28.59 3.99
N GLN A 390 -4.67 29.38 4.21
CA GLN A 390 -4.79 30.65 3.52
C GLN A 390 -3.54 31.41 3.93
N VAL A 391 -2.49 31.27 3.14
CA VAL A 391 -1.41 32.23 3.13
C VAL A 391 -2.12 33.49 2.64
N ASP A 392 -2.46 34.38 3.58
CA ASP A 392 -2.85 35.74 3.27
C ASP A 392 -1.66 36.37 2.54
N VAL A 393 -1.61 36.16 1.22
CA VAL A 393 -0.77 36.95 0.33
C VAL A 393 -1.43 38.32 0.34
N LYS A 394 -0.97 39.19 1.27
CA LYS A 394 -1.13 40.63 1.13
C LYS A 394 -0.50 41.03 -0.19
N THR A 395 -1.32 41.06 -1.23
CA THR A 395 -0.99 41.72 -2.47
C THR A 395 -0.99 43.21 -2.15
N GLU A 396 0.18 43.75 -1.84
CA GLU A 396 0.40 45.19 -1.98
C GLU A 396 0.28 45.52 -3.47
N SER A 397 -0.92 45.87 -3.89
CA SER A 397 -1.15 46.52 -5.17
C SER A 397 -0.49 47.91 -5.13
N LYS A 398 0.78 47.99 -5.55
CA LYS A 398 1.32 49.23 -6.09
C LYS A 398 0.86 49.33 -7.54
N SER A 399 -0.16 50.14 -7.74
CA SER A 399 -0.56 50.63 -9.04
C SER A 399 0.56 51.52 -9.60
N ASP A 400 1.37 50.98 -10.52
CA ASP A 400 2.07 51.83 -11.48
C ASP A 400 1.45 51.61 -12.85
N LYS A 401 0.55 52.55 -13.18
CA LYS A 401 0.10 52.79 -14.54
C LYS A 401 1.28 53.29 -15.35
N THR A 402 1.71 52.54 -16.35
CA THR A 402 2.32 53.16 -17.53
C THR A 402 1.79 52.50 -18.79
N ASN A 403 0.98 53.30 -19.51
CA ASN A 403 0.57 53.08 -20.89
C ASN A 403 1.80 52.88 -21.78
N TYR A 404 1.75 51.96 -22.74
CA TYR A 404 2.12 52.28 -24.11
C TYR A 404 1.24 51.51 -25.11
N PHE A 405 0.75 52.29 -26.06
CA PHE A 405 -0.02 51.90 -27.24
C PHE A 405 0.83 51.15 -28.26
N LEU A 406 0.12 50.32 -29.04
CA LEU A 406 0.39 49.68 -30.35
C LEU A 406 0.81 48.22 -30.32
#